data_AF-A0A9Q3Q9J5-F1
#
_entry.id   AF-A0A9Q3Q9J5-F1
#
_cell.length_a   1.000
_cell.length_b   1.000
_cell.length_c   1.000
_cell.angle_alpha   90.00
_cell.angle_beta   90.00
_cell.angle_gamma   90.00
#
_symmetry.space_group_name_H-M   'P 1'
#
loop_
_entity.id
_entity.type
_entity.pdbx_description
1 polymer ?
#
loop_
_entity_poly.entity_id
_entity_poly.type
_entity_poly.pdbx_seq_one_letter_code
_entity_poly.pdbx_strand_id
1 'polypeptide(L)'
;MLEKGWNPRLPEYTLRKDLIEIHPKASKFKIILDKVKHHEKQSMDDTFDYEKQKRDKSHKVPDFKVGDLVLVSTLSFNNIKGPNTLKDSNVGPFVIVALHGTNAVQVKLSGELENKNPPFPSSVIKPYQPADKEFFPLRNPTHLTVPPVEHNEEKKIKKFIKEMRLRGKNQR
;
A
#
# COMPACT_ATOMS: atom_id res chain seq x y z
N MET A 1 -8.23 -13.72 29.77
CA MET A 1 -8.44 -12.95 28.53
C MET A 1 -8.97 -11.59 28.94
N LEU A 2 -8.15 -10.54 28.89
CA LEU A 2 -8.60 -9.16 29.11
C LEU A 2 -9.24 -8.70 27.78
N GLU A 3 -10.46 -8.18 27.81
CA GLU A 3 -11.12 -7.62 26.63
C GLU A 3 -10.34 -6.38 26.15
N LYS A 4 -9.43 -6.57 25.20
CA LYS A 4 -8.65 -5.50 24.56
C LYS A 4 -9.50 -4.86 23.46
N GLY A 5 -9.64 -3.55 23.49
CA GLY A 5 -10.34 -2.77 22.46
C GLY A 5 -11.85 -2.69 22.70
N TRP A 6 -12.29 -2.79 23.95
CA TRP A 6 -13.70 -2.68 24.31
C TRP A 6 -14.21 -1.25 24.10
N ASN A 7 -15.09 -1.04 23.12
CA ASN A 7 -15.68 0.26 22.77
C ASN A 7 -17.22 0.21 22.80
N PRO A 8 -17.85 0.40 23.96
CA PRO A 8 -19.30 0.50 24.04
C PRO A 8 -19.80 1.85 23.49
N ARG A 9 -20.92 1.85 22.77
CA ARG A 9 -21.58 3.11 22.38
C ARG A 9 -22.28 3.73 23.58
N LEU A 10 -21.63 4.72 24.20
CA LEU A 10 -22.16 5.43 25.36
C LEU A 10 -22.65 6.85 25.00
N PRO A 11 -23.62 7.39 25.75
CA PRO A 11 -24.00 8.79 25.61
C PRO A 11 -22.86 9.73 26.03
N GLU A 12 -22.61 10.76 25.21
CA GLU A 12 -21.59 11.78 25.46
C GLU A 12 -21.89 12.55 26.76
N TYR A 13 -23.13 12.99 26.92
CA TYR A 13 -23.62 13.72 28.10
C TYR A 13 -24.41 12.79 29.02
N THR A 14 -23.96 12.64 30.27
CA THR A 14 -24.58 11.72 31.24
C THR A 14 -25.65 12.41 32.08
N LEU A 15 -25.45 13.67 32.46
CA LEU A 15 -26.42 14.53 33.14
C LEU A 15 -26.23 15.98 32.70
N ARG A 16 -27.33 16.75 32.60
CA ARG A 16 -27.27 18.20 32.38
C ARG A 16 -26.67 18.87 33.62
N LYS A 17 -25.72 19.79 33.41
CA LYS A 17 -25.00 20.50 34.49
C LYS A 17 -25.90 21.51 35.22
N ASP A 18 -27.00 21.90 34.58
CA ASP A 18 -27.87 23.00 35.02
C ASP A 18 -29.02 22.52 35.93
N LEU A 19 -29.08 21.23 36.27
CA LEU A 19 -30.12 20.69 37.16
C LEU A 19 -29.71 20.82 38.62
N ILE A 20 -30.53 21.55 39.38
CA ILE A 20 -30.35 21.80 40.82
C ILE A 20 -30.73 20.55 41.64
N GLU A 21 -31.69 19.75 41.17
CA GLU A 21 -32.12 18.51 41.82
C GLU A 21 -31.97 17.30 40.90
N ILE A 22 -31.17 16.32 41.32
CA ILE A 22 -30.91 15.09 40.58
C ILE A 22 -31.52 13.92 41.36
N HIS A 23 -32.42 13.17 40.72
CA HIS A 23 -33.00 11.97 41.32
C HIS A 23 -31.89 10.94 41.67
N PRO A 24 -31.92 10.28 42.84
CA PRO A 24 -30.84 9.40 43.31
C PRO A 24 -30.52 8.23 42.35
N LYS A 25 -31.51 7.71 41.62
CA LYS A 25 -31.28 6.70 40.56
C LYS A 25 -30.43 7.23 39.40
N ALA A 26 -30.66 8.49 38.97
CA ALA A 26 -29.89 9.11 37.90
C ALA A 26 -28.43 9.35 38.34
N SER A 27 -28.21 9.73 39.60
CA SER A 27 -26.87 9.83 40.18
C SER A 27 -26.14 8.48 40.20
N LYS A 28 -26.81 7.41 40.66
CA LYS A 28 -26.23 6.04 40.62
C LYS A 28 -25.89 5.60 39.19
N PHE A 29 -26.76 5.90 38.23
CA PHE A 29 -26.53 5.57 36.82
C PHE A 29 -25.32 6.32 36.24
N LYS A 30 -25.15 7.60 36.58
CA LYS A 30 -23.96 8.37 36.20
C LYS A 30 -22.66 7.72 36.72
N ILE A 31 -22.63 7.27 37.98
CA ILE A 31 -21.45 6.59 38.54
C ILE A 31 -21.11 5.34 37.73
N ILE A 32 -22.12 4.57 37.30
CA ILE A 32 -21.91 3.39 36.47
C ILE A 32 -21.35 3.79 35.11
N LEU A 33 -21.91 4.81 34.46
CA LEU A 33 -21.42 5.31 33.17
C LEU A 33 -19.98 5.83 33.25
N ASP A 34 -19.64 6.56 34.31
CA ASP A 34 -18.29 7.11 34.50
C ASP A 34 -17.27 5.97 34.70
N LYS A 35 -17.64 4.91 35.44
CA LYS A 35 -16.82 3.69 35.56
C LYS A 35 -16.63 2.98 34.22
N VAL A 36 -17.69 2.86 33.44
CA VAL A 36 -17.65 2.25 32.10
C VAL A 36 -16.75 3.05 31.17
N LYS A 37 -16.89 4.38 31.12
CA LYS A 37 -16.01 5.27 30.32
C LYS A 37 -14.54 5.16 30.73
N HIS A 38 -14.27 5.05 32.03
CA HIS A 38 -12.91 4.87 32.52
C HIS A 38 -12.31 3.55 32.06
N HIS A 39 -13.08 2.46 32.15
CA HIS A 39 -12.67 1.13 31.69
C HIS A 39 -12.47 1.08 30.18
N GLU A 40 -13.36 1.69 29.39
CA GLU A 40 -13.23 1.85 27.94
C GLU A 40 -11.91 2.53 27.58
N LYS A 41 -11.60 3.66 28.24
CA LYS A 41 -10.35 4.39 28.00
C LYS A 41 -9.13 3.52 28.29
N GLN A 42 -9.12 2.84 29.45
CA GLN A 42 -8.02 1.94 29.81
C GLN A 42 -7.88 0.78 28.80
N SER A 43 -8.97 0.16 28.40
CA SER A 43 -8.96 -0.92 27.40
C SER A 43 -8.41 -0.45 26.05
N MET A 44 -8.73 0.79 25.64
CA MET A 44 -8.19 1.39 24.42
C MET A 44 -6.69 1.68 24.53
N ASP A 45 -6.26 2.32 25.62
CA ASP A 45 -4.86 2.64 25.87
C ASP A 45 -4.01 1.35 25.93
N ASP A 46 -4.48 0.31 26.63
CA ASP A 46 -3.83 -1.00 26.71
C ASP A 46 -3.71 -1.69 25.34
N THR A 47 -4.71 -1.49 24.48
CA THR A 47 -4.71 -2.06 23.12
C THR A 47 -3.71 -1.36 22.24
N PHE A 48 -3.70 -0.02 22.28
CA PHE A 48 -2.73 0.79 21.55
C PHE A 48 -1.29 0.47 21.96
N ASP A 49 -1.03 0.38 23.27
CA ASP A 49 0.28 0.03 23.79
C ASP A 49 0.70 -1.38 23.40
N TYR A 50 -0.22 -2.34 23.44
CA TYR A 50 0.06 -3.71 22.99
C TYR A 50 0.39 -3.77 21.50
N GLU A 51 -0.38 -3.09 20.66
CA GLU A 51 -0.13 -3.02 19.21
C GLU A 51 1.18 -2.32 18.89
N LYS A 52 1.49 -1.22 19.58
CA LYS A 52 2.76 -0.52 19.48
C LYS A 52 3.92 -1.44 19.82
N GLN A 53 3.90 -2.09 20.99
CA GLN A 53 4.96 -3.02 21.38
C GLN A 53 5.12 -4.19 20.41
N LYS A 54 4.01 -4.75 19.92
CA LYS A 54 4.03 -5.83 18.92
C LYS A 54 4.65 -5.36 17.61
N ARG A 55 4.29 -4.16 17.15
CA ARG A 55 4.85 -3.56 15.94
C ARG A 55 6.32 -3.23 16.11
N ASP A 56 6.72 -2.58 17.19
CA ASP A 56 8.13 -2.26 17.47
C ASP A 56 9.02 -3.51 17.53
N LYS A 57 8.51 -4.63 18.09
CA LYS A 57 9.23 -5.91 18.14
C LYS A 57 9.41 -6.57 16.77
N SER A 58 8.42 -6.45 15.89
CA SER A 58 8.41 -7.14 14.59
C SER A 58 8.93 -6.27 13.44
N HIS A 59 8.84 -4.95 13.57
CA HIS A 59 9.20 -4.00 12.56
C HIS A 59 10.71 -3.81 12.53
N LYS A 60 11.36 -4.39 11.53
CA LYS A 60 12.76 -4.13 11.23
C LYS A 60 12.80 -3.07 10.13
N VAL A 61 13.39 -1.92 10.43
CA VAL A 61 13.71 -0.93 9.40
C VAL A 61 14.82 -1.53 8.55
N PRO A 62 14.64 -1.71 7.23
CA PRO A 62 15.73 -2.16 6.38
C PRO A 62 16.81 -1.08 6.33
N ASP A 63 18.06 -1.47 6.60
CA ASP A 63 19.21 -0.57 6.44
C ASP A 63 19.60 -0.56 4.96
N PHE A 64 19.34 0.55 4.29
CA PHE A 64 19.64 0.74 2.87
C PHE A 64 20.85 1.63 2.72
N LYS A 65 21.77 1.28 1.81
CA LYS A 65 22.93 2.11 1.47
C LYS A 65 22.81 2.65 0.04
N VAL A 66 23.45 3.79 -0.19
CA VAL A 66 23.60 4.34 -1.54
C VAL A 66 24.43 3.35 -2.36
N GLY A 67 23.91 2.98 -3.54
CA GLY A 67 24.51 1.95 -4.40
C GLY A 67 23.85 0.57 -4.30
N ASP A 68 23.02 0.30 -3.29
CA ASP A 68 22.33 -0.99 -3.17
C ASP A 68 21.28 -1.16 -4.28
N LEU A 69 21.09 -2.41 -4.69
CA LEU A 69 20.05 -2.81 -5.63
C LEU A 69 18.76 -3.12 -4.88
N VAL A 70 17.66 -2.53 -5.34
CA VAL A 70 16.35 -2.66 -4.71
C VAL A 70 15.23 -2.86 -5.73
N LEU A 71 14.16 -3.52 -5.27
CA LEU A 71 12.91 -3.68 -5.97
C LEU A 71 11.90 -2.65 -5.45
N VAL A 72 11.17 -2.00 -6.35
CA VAL A 72 10.13 -1.01 -6.01
C VAL A 72 8.75 -1.60 -6.31
N SER A 73 7.81 -1.49 -5.37
CA SER A 73 6.46 -2.03 -5.58
C SER A 73 5.68 -1.32 -6.69
N THR A 74 4.87 -2.08 -7.41
CA THR A 74 4.03 -1.60 -8.53
C THR A 74 2.72 -0.96 -8.12
N LEU A 75 2.36 -1.01 -6.83
CA LEU A 75 1.12 -0.45 -6.30
C LEU A 75 0.95 1.05 -6.63
N SER A 76 2.05 1.79 -6.80
CA SER A 76 2.02 3.23 -7.09
C SER A 76 2.31 3.59 -8.56
N PHE A 77 2.55 2.60 -9.43
CA PHE A 77 2.90 2.85 -10.83
C PHE A 77 1.67 2.75 -11.74
N ASN A 78 1.10 3.90 -12.09
CA ASN A 78 -0.01 4.00 -13.06
C ASN A 78 0.43 3.74 -14.52
N ASN A 79 1.74 3.77 -14.80
CA ASN A 79 2.27 3.68 -16.16
C ASN A 79 2.47 2.23 -16.64
N ILE A 80 2.38 1.25 -15.73
CA ILE A 80 2.56 -0.16 -16.09
C ILE A 80 1.26 -0.65 -16.75
N LYS A 81 1.33 -0.92 -18.05
CA LYS A 81 0.20 -1.46 -18.83
C LYS A 81 -0.09 -2.91 -18.45
N GLY A 82 -1.37 -3.29 -18.44
CA GLY A 82 -1.84 -4.66 -18.20
C GLY A 82 -2.92 -4.79 -17.11
N PRO A 83 -3.53 -5.97 -16.97
CA PRO A 83 -4.46 -6.27 -15.88
C PRO A 83 -3.74 -6.42 -14.54
N ASN A 84 -4.34 -5.93 -13.45
CA ASN A 84 -3.71 -5.93 -12.11
C ASN A 84 -3.33 -7.31 -11.57
N THR A 85 -3.93 -8.38 -12.10
CA THR A 85 -3.68 -9.77 -11.69
C THR A 85 -2.42 -10.39 -12.29
N LEU A 86 -1.95 -9.89 -13.43
CA LEU A 86 -0.78 -10.42 -14.17
C LEU A 86 0.45 -9.53 -14.04
N LYS A 87 0.35 -8.39 -13.34
CA LYS A 87 1.50 -7.51 -13.11
C LYS A 87 2.35 -8.06 -11.99
N ASP A 88 3.66 -8.01 -12.19
CA ASP A 88 4.60 -8.24 -11.11
C ASP A 88 4.35 -7.23 -9.99
N SER A 89 4.34 -7.72 -8.76
CA SER A 89 4.10 -6.87 -7.57
C SER A 89 5.25 -5.89 -7.31
N ASN A 90 6.46 -6.20 -7.81
CA ASN A 90 7.64 -5.34 -7.70
C ASN A 90 8.39 -5.32 -9.04
N VAL A 91 9.03 -4.19 -9.33
CA VAL A 91 9.81 -3.95 -10.54
C VAL A 91 11.23 -3.50 -10.15
N GLY A 92 12.19 -3.77 -11.02
CA GLY A 92 13.61 -3.52 -10.76
C GLY A 92 14.37 -4.84 -10.67
N PRO A 93 15.70 -4.80 -10.70
CA PRO A 93 16.48 -4.08 -9.70
C PRO A 93 16.86 -2.66 -10.13
N PHE A 94 16.77 -1.73 -9.19
CA PHE A 94 17.18 -0.34 -9.36
C PHE A 94 18.23 0.05 -8.32
N VAL A 95 19.09 1.00 -8.67
CA VAL A 95 20.16 1.48 -7.79
C VAL A 95 19.67 2.64 -6.94
N ILE A 96 19.96 2.59 -5.64
CA ILE A 96 19.73 3.71 -4.72
C ILE A 96 20.75 4.83 -5.00
N VAL A 97 20.25 6.04 -5.29
CA VAL A 97 21.08 7.23 -5.57
C VAL A 97 21.30 8.08 -4.34
N ALA A 98 20.24 8.26 -3.53
CA ALA A 98 20.30 9.08 -2.33
C ALA A 98 19.33 8.57 -1.27
N LEU A 99 19.65 8.84 -0.01
CA LEU A 99 18.81 8.53 1.14
C LEU A 99 18.33 9.85 1.75
N HIS A 100 17.01 10.02 1.80
CA HIS A 100 16.35 11.16 2.42
C HIS A 100 15.91 10.75 3.82
N GLY A 101 16.86 10.80 4.77
CA GLY A 101 16.67 10.32 6.14
C GLY A 101 16.50 8.79 6.21
N THR A 102 15.80 8.31 7.24
CA THR A 102 15.56 6.87 7.47
C THR A 102 14.38 6.30 6.68
N ASN A 103 13.48 7.17 6.22
CA ASN A 103 12.15 6.76 5.75
C ASN A 103 11.98 6.85 4.23
N ALA A 104 12.84 7.59 3.53
CA ALA A 104 12.69 7.84 2.12
C ALA A 104 14.00 7.59 1.37
N VAL A 105 13.88 6.94 0.22
CA VAL A 105 15.00 6.49 -0.62
C VAL A 105 14.73 6.96 -2.04
N GLN A 106 15.74 7.59 -2.62
CA GLN A 106 15.71 8.00 -4.01
C GLN A 106 16.39 6.94 -4.86
N VAL A 107 15.66 6.45 -5.86
CA VAL A 107 16.05 5.33 -6.69
C VAL A 107 16.14 5.81 -8.14
N LYS A 108 17.15 5.35 -8.89
CA LYS A 108 17.26 5.62 -10.32
C LYS A 108 16.40 4.61 -11.09
N LEU A 109 15.25 5.06 -11.58
CA LEU A 109 14.41 4.24 -12.46
C LEU A 109 14.95 4.28 -13.90
N SER A 110 14.62 3.25 -14.68
CA SER A 110 15.01 3.11 -16.09
C SER A 110 13.80 2.77 -16.98
N GLY A 111 13.85 3.13 -18.26
CA GLY A 111 12.80 2.84 -19.26
C GLY A 111 11.55 3.70 -19.10
N GLU A 112 10.36 3.08 -19.19
CA GLU A 112 9.05 3.76 -19.12
C GLU A 112 8.76 4.46 -17.77
N LEU A 113 9.63 4.25 -16.78
CA LEU A 113 9.52 4.74 -15.42
C LEU A 113 10.43 5.94 -15.13
N GLU A 114 11.34 6.30 -16.04
CA GLU A 114 12.31 7.41 -15.88
C GLU A 114 11.66 8.77 -15.63
N ASN A 115 10.44 8.96 -16.14
CA ASN A 115 9.69 10.21 -15.97
C ASN A 115 9.20 10.45 -14.53
N LYS A 116 9.28 9.44 -13.64
CA LYS A 116 8.93 9.59 -12.22
C LYS A 116 10.14 9.26 -11.36
N ASN A 117 10.85 10.27 -10.87
CA ASN A 117 11.90 10.09 -9.85
C ASN A 117 11.54 10.76 -8.50
N PRO A 118 10.33 10.55 -7.93
CA PRO A 118 10.08 10.99 -6.56
C PRO A 118 10.83 10.09 -5.56
N PRO A 119 11.10 10.59 -4.34
CA PRO A 119 11.57 9.75 -3.25
C PRO A 119 10.49 8.71 -2.88
N PHE A 120 10.89 7.45 -2.76
CA PHE A 120 10.01 6.36 -2.37
C PHE A 120 10.15 6.06 -0.87
N PRO A 121 9.05 5.77 -0.15
CA PRO A 121 9.16 5.35 1.24
C PRO A 121 9.81 3.97 1.35
N SER A 122 10.65 3.77 2.37
CA SER A 122 11.39 2.52 2.61
C SER A 122 10.49 1.29 2.75
N SER A 123 9.21 1.46 3.11
CA SER A 123 8.22 0.38 3.20
C SER A 123 7.79 -0.21 1.85
N VAL A 124 7.98 0.54 0.76
CA VAL A 124 7.58 0.15 -0.59
C VAL A 124 8.74 -0.51 -1.34
N ILE A 125 9.93 -0.47 -0.74
CA ILE A 125 11.18 -0.94 -1.31
C ILE A 125 11.57 -2.26 -0.66
N LYS A 126 12.03 -3.21 -1.46
CA LYS A 126 12.58 -4.47 -0.98
C LYS A 126 14.03 -4.60 -1.42
N PRO A 127 14.94 -5.10 -0.55
CA PRO A 127 16.30 -5.39 -0.97
C PRO A 127 16.28 -6.45 -2.08
N TYR A 128 17.05 -6.23 -3.14
CA TYR A 128 17.20 -7.19 -4.21
C TYR A 128 18.18 -8.28 -3.78
N GLN A 129 17.73 -9.54 -3.77
CA GLN A 129 18.59 -10.70 -3.55
C GLN A 129 18.89 -11.34 -4.91
N PRO A 130 20.16 -11.37 -5.36
CA PRO A 130 20.50 -12.07 -6.58
C PRO A 130 20.18 -13.56 -6.43
N ALA A 131 19.76 -14.19 -7.54
CA ALA A 131 19.54 -15.63 -7.56
C ALA A 131 20.88 -16.34 -7.29
N ASP A 132 20.94 -17.08 -6.19
CA ASP A 132 22.14 -17.82 -5.83
C ASP A 132 22.34 -19.01 -6.77
N LYS A 133 23.45 -18.98 -7.51
CA LYS A 133 23.77 -19.99 -8.53
C LYS A 133 24.15 -21.33 -7.90
N GLU A 134 24.62 -21.32 -6.65
CA GLU A 134 25.02 -22.54 -5.95
C GLU A 134 23.80 -23.34 -5.48
N PHE A 135 22.79 -22.67 -4.94
CA PHE A 135 21.55 -23.32 -4.49
C PHE A 135 20.57 -23.64 -5.62
N PHE A 136 20.60 -22.85 -6.71
CA PHE A 136 19.67 -23.02 -7.84
C PHE A 136 20.38 -23.05 -9.20
N PRO A 137 21.22 -24.06 -9.45
CA PRO A 137 22.03 -24.15 -10.68
C PRO A 137 21.20 -24.29 -11.97
N LEU A 138 19.95 -24.76 -11.87
CA LEU A 138 19.04 -24.94 -13.01
C LEU A 138 18.18 -23.70 -13.33
N ARG A 139 18.24 -22.63 -12.51
CA ARG A 139 17.54 -21.38 -12.80
C ARG A 139 18.34 -20.54 -13.78
N ASN A 140 18.29 -20.92 -15.05
CA ASN A 140 18.69 -20.01 -16.11
C ASN A 140 17.64 -18.89 -16.21
N PRO A 141 18.03 -17.62 -16.43
CA PRO A 141 17.08 -16.55 -16.66
C PRO A 141 16.27 -16.90 -17.91
N THR A 142 15.05 -17.37 -17.72
CA THR A 142 14.13 -17.64 -18.81
C THR A 142 13.83 -16.29 -19.44
N HIS A 143 14.42 -16.04 -20.61
CA HIS A 143 13.99 -14.93 -21.45
C HIS A 143 12.50 -15.17 -21.72
N LEU A 144 11.62 -14.31 -21.20
CA LEU A 144 10.19 -14.38 -21.47
C LEU A 144 10.03 -14.18 -22.98
N THR A 145 9.99 -15.29 -23.73
CA THR A 145 9.56 -15.26 -25.12
C THR A 145 8.08 -14.91 -25.07
N VAL A 146 7.77 -13.64 -25.32
CA VAL A 146 6.39 -13.22 -25.59
C VAL A 146 5.83 -14.18 -26.64
N PRO A 147 4.70 -14.85 -26.37
CA PRO A 147 4.09 -15.72 -27.35
C PRO A 147 3.88 -14.93 -28.64
N PRO A 148 4.06 -15.54 -29.82
CA PRO A 148 3.87 -14.85 -31.09
C PRO A 148 2.48 -14.23 -31.12
N VAL A 149 2.39 -12.91 -31.13
CA VAL A 149 1.12 -12.21 -31.33
C VAL A 149 0.71 -12.48 -32.77
N GLU A 150 -0.34 -13.27 -32.97
CA GLU A 150 -0.90 -13.50 -34.30
C GLU A 150 -1.19 -12.14 -34.97
N HIS A 151 -0.39 -11.76 -35.98
CA HIS A 151 -0.43 -10.47 -36.68
C HIS A 151 -1.69 -10.24 -37.55
N ASN A 152 -2.84 -10.78 -37.16
CA ASN A 152 -4.07 -10.66 -37.93
C ASN A 152 -4.90 -9.41 -37.61
N GLU A 153 -4.63 -8.73 -36.49
CA GLU A 153 -5.41 -7.55 -36.08
C GLU A 153 -5.00 -6.26 -36.80
N GLU A 154 -3.71 -6.07 -37.08
CA GLU A 154 -3.22 -4.86 -37.75
C GLU A 154 -3.81 -4.67 -39.16
N LYS A 155 -4.05 -5.77 -39.88
CA LYS A 155 -4.67 -5.74 -41.22
C LYS A 155 -6.16 -5.38 -41.15
N LYS A 156 -6.86 -5.77 -40.08
CA LYS A 156 -8.28 -5.42 -39.85
C LYS A 156 -8.42 -3.93 -39.51
N ILE A 157 -7.54 -3.39 -38.66
CA ILE A 157 -7.56 -1.96 -38.29
C ILE A 157 -7.28 -1.08 -39.51
N LYS A 158 -6.30 -1.43 -40.35
CA LYS A 158 -6.00 -0.69 -41.59
C LYS A 158 -7.16 -0.70 -42.59
N LYS A 159 -7.89 -1.83 -42.71
CA LYS A 159 -9.11 -1.91 -43.54
C LYS A 159 -10.22 -1.02 -42.99
N PHE A 160 -10.47 -1.06 -41.68
CA PHE A 160 -11.53 -0.27 -41.05
C PHE A 160 -11.29 1.24 -41.14
N ILE A 161 -10.05 1.70 -40.91
CA ILE A 161 -9.67 3.12 -41.06
C ILE A 161 -9.84 3.59 -42.52
N LYS A 162 -9.49 2.73 -43.50
CA LYS A 162 -9.67 3.03 -44.92
C LYS A 162 -11.15 3.13 -45.30
N GLU A 163 -11.99 2.24 -44.77
CA GLU A 163 -13.45 2.25 -45.00
C GLU A 163 -14.12 3.47 -44.37
N MET A 164 -13.77 3.82 -43.13
CA MET A 164 -14.21 5.05 -42.45
C MET A 164 -13.87 6.32 -43.25
N ARG A 165 -12.66 6.40 -43.81
CA ARG A 165 -12.23 7.54 -44.66
C ARG A 165 -13.01 7.65 -45.98
N LEU A 166 -13.47 6.53 -46.53
CA LEU A 166 -14.27 6.51 -47.75
C LEU A 166 -15.73 6.96 -47.48
N ARG A 167 -16.32 6.52 -46.37
CA ARG A 167 -17.69 6.93 -45.99
C ARG A 167 -17.81 8.44 -45.71
N GLY A 168 -16.78 9.06 -45.15
CA GLY A 168 -16.75 10.51 -44.90
C GLY A 168 -16.59 11.41 -46.14
N LYS A 169 -16.20 10.86 -47.30
CA LYS A 169 -16.05 11.63 -48.56
C LYS A 169 -17.31 11.63 -49.43
N ASN A 170 -18.23 10.69 -49.23
CA ASN A 170 -19.47 10.58 -50.01
C ASN A 170 -20.66 11.34 -49.40
N GLN A 171 -20.43 12.16 -48.37
CA GLN A 171 -21.44 13.03 -47.72
C GLN A 171 -21.12 14.53 -47.91
N ARG A 172 -20.45 14.91 -49.00
CA ARG A 172 -20.34 16.30 -49.45
C ARG A 172 -20.79 16.42 -50.88
#